data_AF-A0A840EP42-F1
#
_entry.id   AF-A0A840EP42-F1
#
_cell.length_a   1.000
_cell.length_b   1.000
_cell.length_c   1.000
_cell.angle_alpha   90.00
_cell.angle_beta   90.00
_cell.angle_gamma   90.00
#
_symmetry.space_group_name_H-M   'P 1'
#
loop_
_entity.id
_entity.type
_entity.pdbx_description
1 polymer ?
#
loop_
_entity_poly.entity_id
_entity_poly.type
_entity_poly.pdbx_seq_one_letter_code
_entity_poly.pdbx_strand_id
1 'polypeptide(L)'
;MATNNGGEIYNYSSSPKIYNTIVWGGVTGVNYQAQNSIIQGNSSTINGNIDATGLSETDIFTDPVNGDYSLKDGSPAINTGSNSLYTGDINNDTDLAGNTRLFGSTIDIGAFEHQGIKTYWTGNINTDWHTAGNWTSGLPSTTSNAVIDQVINQPLVAAT
;
A
#
# COMPACT_ATOMS: atom_id res chain seq x y z
N MET A 1 16.84 8.19 -0.17
CA MET A 1 17.62 6.95 -0.08
C MET A 1 19.02 7.31 0.38
N ALA A 2 19.38 6.94 1.60
CA ALA A 2 20.68 7.31 2.18
C ALA A 2 21.83 6.61 1.43
N THR A 3 22.85 7.36 1.01
CA THR A 3 23.95 6.86 0.16
C THR A 3 25.25 6.57 0.92
N ASN A 4 25.25 6.56 2.26
CA ASN A 4 26.48 6.43 3.06
C ASN A 4 26.33 5.45 4.22
N ASN A 5 26.78 4.20 4.04
CA ASN A 5 27.24 3.18 5.02
C ASN A 5 26.49 2.95 6.35
N GLY A 6 25.41 3.67 6.66
CA GLY A 6 24.37 3.30 7.62
C GLY A 6 23.14 2.95 6.81
N GLY A 7 22.41 1.92 7.23
CA GLY A 7 21.09 1.66 6.67
C GLY A 7 20.17 2.86 6.91
N GLU A 8 18.98 2.83 6.31
CA GLU A 8 17.98 3.91 6.41
C GLU A 8 17.70 4.34 7.86
N ILE A 9 17.84 3.41 8.80
CA ILE A 9 17.90 3.69 10.24
C ILE A 9 19.25 3.23 10.79
N TYR A 10 19.91 4.09 11.57
CA TYR A 10 21.08 3.74 12.39
C TYR A 10 20.76 3.89 13.87
N ASN A 11 20.92 2.81 14.65
CA ASN A 11 20.70 2.81 16.09
C ASN A 11 21.95 2.42 16.88
N TYR A 12 22.49 3.36 17.66
CA TYR A 12 23.71 3.14 18.44
C TYR A 12 23.46 2.56 19.84
N SER A 13 22.50 3.09 20.60
CA SER A 13 22.31 2.73 22.02
C SER A 13 20.84 2.75 22.51
N SER A 14 19.87 2.86 21.61
CA SER A 14 18.45 2.82 21.96
C SER A 14 17.82 1.46 21.63
N SER A 15 16.51 1.32 21.82
CA SER A 15 15.74 0.17 21.32
C SER A 15 14.45 0.67 20.67
N PRO A 16 14.51 1.15 19.42
CA PRO A 16 13.35 1.71 18.75
C PRO A 16 12.33 0.61 18.46
N LYS A 17 11.06 1.01 18.52
CA LYS A 17 9.91 0.20 18.11
C LYS A 17 9.54 0.59 16.68
N ILE A 18 9.48 -0.38 15.80
CA ILE A 18 9.16 -0.24 14.38
C ILE A 18 7.91 -1.06 14.13
N TYR A 19 6.75 -0.41 14.08
CA TYR A 19 5.45 -1.05 13.91
C TYR A 19 4.77 -0.53 12.66
N ASN A 20 4.11 -1.41 11.89
CA ASN A 20 3.35 -1.03 10.70
C ASN A 20 4.16 -0.18 9.71
N THR A 21 5.47 -0.45 9.61
CA THR A 21 6.43 0.41 8.91
C THR A 21 7.15 -0.35 7.81
N ILE A 22 7.41 0.33 6.69
CA ILE A 22 8.35 -0.13 5.67
C ILE A 22 9.66 0.64 5.85
N VAL A 23 10.77 -0.07 6.04
CA VAL A 23 12.12 0.48 6.07
C VAL A 23 12.90 -0.09 4.89
N TRP A 24 13.03 0.70 3.84
CA TRP A 24 13.77 0.33 2.64
C TRP A 24 15.16 0.97 2.65
N GLY A 25 16.22 0.17 2.66
CA GLY A 25 17.59 0.54 3.04
C GLY A 25 18.07 -0.11 4.34
N GLY A 26 17.19 -0.82 5.03
CA GLY A 26 17.50 -1.63 6.21
C GLY A 26 17.70 -0.84 7.50
N VAL A 27 17.95 -1.58 8.59
CA VAL A 27 18.25 -1.03 9.91
C VAL A 27 19.63 -1.51 10.33
N THR A 28 20.50 -0.58 10.72
CA THR A 28 21.89 -0.85 11.14
C THR A 28 22.12 -0.47 12.60
N GLY A 29 23.07 -1.16 13.24
CA GLY A 29 23.38 -0.99 14.66
C GLY A 29 22.78 -2.10 15.54
N VAL A 30 22.66 -1.85 16.84
CA VAL A 30 22.21 -2.86 17.82
C VAL A 30 20.74 -2.66 18.19
N ASN A 31 20.02 -3.76 18.44
CA ASN A 31 18.71 -3.82 19.12
C ASN A 31 17.58 -2.91 18.58
N TYR A 32 16.62 -3.48 17.87
CA TYR A 32 15.31 -2.86 17.59
C TYR A 32 14.20 -3.90 17.73
N GLN A 33 12.97 -3.44 17.90
CA GLN A 33 11.80 -4.32 17.92
C GLN A 33 10.92 -3.99 16.72
N ALA A 34 10.86 -4.91 15.76
CA ALA A 34 9.96 -4.82 14.61
C ALA A 34 8.75 -5.73 14.82
N GLN A 35 7.55 -5.23 14.48
CA GLN A 35 6.32 -6.02 14.41
C GLN A 35 5.47 -5.50 13.25
N ASN A 36 4.80 -6.40 12.52
CA ASN A 36 3.99 -6.05 11.34
C ASN A 36 4.71 -5.04 10.43
N SER A 37 5.98 -5.30 10.11
CA SER A 37 6.83 -4.38 9.36
C SER A 37 7.58 -5.10 8.25
N ILE A 38 7.97 -4.34 7.23
CA ILE A 38 8.86 -4.78 6.14
C ILE A 38 10.19 -4.05 6.32
N ILE A 39 11.29 -4.77 6.47
CA ILE A 39 12.62 -4.18 6.58
C ILE A 39 13.50 -4.83 5.51
N GLN A 40 14.04 -4.04 4.59
CA GLN A 40 14.87 -4.56 3.50
C GLN A 40 16.03 -5.41 4.04
N GLY A 41 16.18 -6.62 3.48
CA GLY A 41 17.22 -7.56 3.89
C GLY A 41 16.94 -8.30 5.21
N ASN A 42 15.80 -8.06 5.86
CA ASN A 42 15.36 -8.82 7.02
C ASN A 42 14.45 -9.98 6.58
N SER A 43 14.73 -11.19 7.06
CA SER A 43 13.96 -12.41 6.78
C SER A 43 13.11 -12.92 7.94
N SER A 44 13.12 -12.21 9.07
CA SER A 44 12.35 -12.61 10.24
C SER A 44 10.86 -12.42 10.00
N THR A 45 10.09 -13.49 10.19
CA THR A 45 8.62 -13.46 10.16
C THR A 45 7.99 -13.39 11.56
N ILE A 46 8.82 -13.21 12.59
CA ILE A 46 8.38 -13.12 13.98
C ILE A 46 7.55 -11.85 14.17
N ASN A 47 6.50 -11.91 15.01
CA ASN A 47 5.59 -10.80 15.32
C ASN A 47 4.92 -10.17 14.07
N GLY A 48 4.58 -11.00 13.07
CA GLY A 48 3.87 -10.54 11.88
C GLY A 48 4.73 -9.72 10.90
N ASN A 49 6.05 -9.67 11.10
CA ASN A 49 6.94 -9.12 10.09
C ASN A 49 6.90 -9.94 8.80
N ILE A 50 7.20 -9.30 7.68
CA ILE A 50 7.24 -9.93 6.37
C ILE A 50 8.69 -10.20 5.99
N ASP A 51 8.95 -11.40 5.49
CA ASP A 51 10.25 -11.75 4.91
C ASP A 51 10.50 -10.90 3.66
N ALA A 52 11.46 -9.99 3.74
CA ALA A 52 11.85 -9.12 2.64
C ALA A 52 12.94 -9.72 1.75
N THR A 53 13.30 -10.99 1.95
CA THR A 53 14.32 -11.68 1.14
C THR A 53 13.86 -11.76 -0.32
N GLY A 54 14.64 -11.15 -1.21
CA GLY A 54 14.35 -11.15 -2.64
C GLY A 54 13.27 -10.16 -3.09
N LEU A 55 12.68 -9.38 -2.16
CA LEU A 55 11.80 -8.28 -2.54
C LEU A 55 12.60 -7.09 -3.08
N SER A 56 12.06 -6.48 -4.13
CA SER A 56 12.50 -5.20 -4.69
C SER A 56 11.51 -4.08 -4.33
N GLU A 57 11.89 -2.82 -4.52
CA GLU A 57 10.96 -1.68 -4.32
C GLU A 57 9.73 -1.81 -5.20
N THR A 58 9.90 -2.30 -6.43
CA THR A 58 8.82 -2.48 -7.42
C THR A 58 7.88 -3.65 -7.13
N ASP A 59 8.19 -4.48 -6.12
CA ASP A 59 7.26 -5.49 -5.61
C ASP A 59 6.32 -4.89 -4.55
N ILE A 60 6.67 -3.73 -3.99
CA ILE A 60 5.94 -3.11 -2.88
C ILE A 60 5.25 -1.82 -3.33
N PHE A 61 5.95 -0.98 -4.11
CA PHE A 61 5.55 0.36 -4.48
C PHE A 61 5.19 0.46 -5.97
N THR A 62 4.28 1.37 -6.29
CA THR A 62 3.76 1.59 -7.65
C THR A 62 4.84 2.09 -8.62
N ASP A 63 5.54 3.17 -8.25
CA ASP A 63 6.63 3.74 -9.08
C ASP A 63 7.69 4.44 -8.20
N PRO A 64 8.50 3.64 -7.48
CA PRO A 64 9.48 4.15 -6.52
C PRO A 64 10.59 4.98 -7.17
N VAL A 65 10.88 4.76 -8.47
CA VAL A 65 11.91 5.52 -9.22
C VAL A 65 11.49 6.97 -9.42
N ASN A 66 10.19 7.21 -9.59
CA ASN A 66 9.62 8.55 -9.70
C ASN A 66 9.06 9.09 -8.38
N GLY A 67 9.30 8.39 -7.26
CA GLY A 67 8.89 8.81 -5.92
C GLY A 67 7.43 8.51 -5.57
N ASP A 68 6.73 7.69 -6.36
CA ASP A 68 5.42 7.17 -6.01
C ASP A 68 5.57 5.91 -5.15
N TYR A 69 5.54 6.15 -3.83
CA TYR A 69 5.61 5.11 -2.80
C TYR A 69 4.23 4.63 -2.35
N SER A 70 3.17 4.88 -3.14
CA SER A 70 1.89 4.21 -2.93
C SER A 70 2.07 2.69 -3.12
N LEU A 71 1.25 1.90 -2.43
CA LEU A 71 1.35 0.44 -2.53
C LEU A 71 0.87 -0.04 -3.90
N LYS A 72 1.69 -0.88 -4.54
CA LYS A 72 1.35 -1.55 -5.79
C LYS A 72 0.26 -2.60 -5.55
N ASP A 73 -0.60 -2.82 -6.55
CA ASP A 73 -1.51 -3.95 -6.55
C ASP A 73 -0.77 -5.29 -6.31
N GLY A 74 -1.21 -6.03 -5.29
CA GLY A 74 -0.58 -7.28 -4.88
C GLY A 74 0.67 -7.11 -3.99
N SER A 75 0.97 -5.89 -3.55
CA SER A 75 2.04 -5.63 -2.58
C SER A 75 1.83 -6.46 -1.31
N PRO A 76 2.90 -7.07 -0.74
CA PRO A 76 2.81 -7.84 0.49
C PRO A 76 2.43 -6.98 1.71
N ALA A 77 2.54 -5.66 1.61
CA ALA A 77 2.19 -4.72 2.68
C ALA A 77 0.67 -4.53 2.87
N ILE A 78 -0.13 -4.98 1.91
CA ILE A 78 -1.59 -4.76 1.89
C ILE A 78 -2.28 -5.67 2.92
N ASN A 79 -3.07 -5.09 3.81
CA ASN A 79 -3.87 -5.69 4.87
C ASN A 79 -3.06 -6.56 5.85
N THR A 80 -1.75 -6.30 6.00
CA THR A 80 -0.84 -7.08 6.85
C THR A 80 -0.33 -6.32 8.08
N GLY A 81 -0.77 -5.08 8.28
CA GLY A 81 -0.49 -4.29 9.46
C GLY A 81 -1.20 -4.82 10.73
N SER A 82 -1.02 -4.09 11.82
CA SER A 82 -1.67 -4.35 13.10
C SER A 82 -2.37 -3.11 13.61
N ASN A 83 -3.70 -3.17 13.61
CA ASN A 83 -4.57 -2.12 14.13
C ASN A 83 -4.30 -1.83 15.62
N SER A 84 -3.92 -2.85 16.40
CA SER A 84 -3.67 -2.69 17.85
C SER A 84 -2.33 -2.01 18.17
N LEU A 85 -1.38 -2.03 17.22
CA LEU A 85 -0.10 -1.33 17.34
C LEU A 85 -0.14 0.09 16.76
N TYR A 86 -1.25 0.48 16.14
CA TYR A 86 -1.45 1.85 15.69
C TYR A 86 -1.75 2.75 16.89
N THR A 87 -0.97 3.82 17.06
CA THR A 87 -1.09 4.70 18.24
C THR A 87 -1.93 5.95 18.00
N GLY A 88 -2.40 6.16 16.77
CA GLY A 88 -3.31 7.26 16.41
C GLY A 88 -4.78 6.90 16.56
N ASP A 89 -5.65 7.78 16.04
CA ASP A 89 -7.08 7.50 15.92
C ASP A 89 -7.35 6.76 14.61
N ILE A 90 -7.23 5.44 14.66
CA ILE A 90 -7.33 4.55 13.49
C ILE A 90 -8.59 4.76 12.63
N ASN A 91 -9.69 5.27 13.22
CA ASN A 91 -10.95 5.44 12.51
C ASN A 91 -11.09 6.81 11.83
N ASN A 92 -10.26 7.79 12.19
CA ASN A 92 -10.36 9.16 11.70
C ASN A 92 -9.08 9.68 11.07
N ASP A 93 -7.94 9.06 11.37
CA ASP A 93 -6.66 9.43 10.78
C ASP A 93 -6.63 9.06 9.29
N THR A 94 -5.85 9.82 8.54
CA THR A 94 -5.60 9.57 7.12
C THR A 94 -4.16 9.15 6.86
N ASP A 95 -3.96 8.42 5.77
CA ASP A 95 -2.65 8.13 5.20
C ASP A 95 -2.02 9.39 4.57
N LEU A 96 -0.82 9.26 4.00
CA LEU A 96 -0.10 10.38 3.39
C LEU A 96 -0.78 10.93 2.11
N ALA A 97 -1.63 10.13 1.44
CA ALA A 97 -2.42 10.56 0.29
C ALA A 97 -3.78 11.17 0.69
N GLY A 98 -4.09 11.22 1.98
CA GLY A 98 -5.36 11.75 2.50
C GLY A 98 -6.51 10.74 2.50
N ASN A 99 -6.24 9.45 2.24
CA ASN A 99 -7.25 8.39 2.37
C ASN A 99 -7.38 7.96 3.83
N THR A 100 -8.50 7.36 4.23
CA THR A 100 -8.65 6.80 5.58
C THR A 100 -7.55 5.80 5.90
N ARG A 101 -6.91 5.92 7.07
CA ARG A 101 -5.80 5.06 7.47
C ARG A 101 -6.22 3.61 7.68
N LEU A 102 -7.49 3.36 7.98
CA LEU A 102 -8.07 2.03 7.95
C LEU A 102 -8.98 1.92 6.73
N PHE A 103 -8.53 1.19 5.72
CA PHE A 103 -9.35 0.76 4.60
C PHE A 103 -9.55 -0.76 4.65
N GLY A 104 -10.80 -1.24 4.54
CA GLY A 104 -11.10 -2.65 4.76
C GLY A 104 -11.13 -3.01 6.26
N SER A 105 -10.43 -4.09 6.65
CA SER A 105 -10.43 -4.59 8.04
C SER A 105 -9.13 -4.36 8.80
N THR A 106 -8.01 -4.19 8.09
CA THR A 106 -6.68 -4.13 8.66
C THR A 106 -5.89 -3.04 7.95
N ILE A 107 -5.19 -2.20 8.68
CA ILE A 107 -4.29 -1.21 8.07
C ILE A 107 -3.19 -1.89 7.27
N ASP A 108 -2.69 -1.20 6.27
CA ASP A 108 -1.51 -1.59 5.53
C ASP A 108 -0.23 -1.23 6.30
N ILE A 109 0.84 -1.95 5.99
CA ILE A 109 2.18 -1.62 6.46
C ILE A 109 2.71 -0.45 5.62
N GLY A 110 3.15 0.64 6.25
CA GLY A 110 3.75 1.79 5.58
C GLY A 110 2.97 3.10 5.77
N ALA A 111 3.20 4.05 4.87
CA ALA A 111 2.65 5.41 4.94
C ALA A 111 1.37 5.63 4.11
N PHE A 112 1.06 4.68 3.22
CA PHE A 112 -0.07 4.72 2.29
C PHE A 112 -0.95 3.50 2.50
N GLU A 113 -2.26 3.70 2.38
CA GLU A 113 -3.26 2.62 2.36
C GLU A 113 -3.68 2.37 0.91
N HIS A 114 -3.65 1.11 0.50
CA HIS A 114 -4.14 0.63 -0.76
C HIS A 114 -5.66 0.66 -0.77
N GLN A 115 -6.23 1.60 -1.54
CA GLN A 115 -7.68 1.77 -1.65
C GLN A 115 -8.35 0.73 -2.56
N GLY A 116 -7.67 -0.36 -2.94
CA GLY A 116 -8.15 -1.33 -3.92
C GLY A 116 -7.77 -0.97 -5.37
N ILE A 117 -8.07 -1.90 -6.28
CA ILE A 117 -7.70 -1.78 -7.71
C ILE A 117 -8.52 -0.66 -8.34
N LYS A 118 -7.90 0.27 -9.07
CA LYS A 118 -8.65 1.25 -9.85
C LYS A 118 -8.96 0.67 -11.23
N THR A 119 -10.23 0.74 -11.63
CA THR A 119 -10.66 0.45 -12.99
C THR A 119 -11.26 1.71 -13.59
N TYR A 120 -10.75 2.14 -14.74
CA TYR A 120 -11.15 3.37 -15.38
C TYR A 120 -12.20 3.08 -16.44
N TRP A 121 -13.27 3.84 -16.42
CA TRP A 121 -14.25 3.81 -17.48
C TRP A 121 -13.64 4.42 -18.75
N THR A 122 -13.76 3.69 -19.86
CA THR A 122 -13.29 4.09 -21.19
C THR A 122 -14.45 4.33 -22.15
N GLY A 123 -15.59 3.65 -21.95
CA GLY A 123 -16.73 3.66 -22.87
C GLY A 123 -16.37 3.18 -24.28
N ASN A 124 -15.34 2.34 -24.40
CA ASN A 124 -14.75 1.93 -25.67
C ASN A 124 -15.68 1.07 -26.55
N ILE A 125 -16.53 0.25 -25.93
CA ILE A 125 -17.49 -0.60 -26.66
C ILE A 125 -18.83 0.10 -26.80
N ASN A 126 -19.39 0.59 -25.70
CA ASN A 126 -20.69 1.23 -25.64
C ASN A 126 -20.84 2.02 -24.32
N THR A 127 -22.06 2.48 -24.01
CA THR A 127 -22.37 3.19 -22.76
C THR A 127 -22.83 2.28 -21.62
N ASP A 128 -22.96 0.97 -21.80
CA ASP A 128 -23.47 0.07 -20.76
C ASP A 128 -22.43 -0.20 -19.66
N TRP A 129 -22.77 0.17 -18.42
CA TRP A 129 -21.93 -0.01 -17.24
C TRP A 129 -21.44 -1.46 -17.05
N HIS A 130 -22.28 -2.44 -17.41
CA HIS A 130 -22.02 -3.86 -17.18
C HIS A 130 -21.20 -4.53 -18.30
N THR A 131 -20.86 -3.79 -19.36
CA THR A 131 -19.98 -4.29 -20.40
C THR A 131 -18.52 -4.16 -19.93
N ALA A 132 -17.91 -5.28 -19.54
CA ALA A 132 -16.54 -5.32 -18.96
C ALA A 132 -15.47 -4.66 -19.85
N GLY A 133 -15.60 -4.74 -21.18
CA GLY A 133 -14.66 -4.10 -22.11
C GLY A 133 -14.74 -2.58 -22.18
N ASN A 134 -15.70 -1.95 -21.48
CA ASN A 134 -15.70 -0.50 -21.25
C ASN A 134 -14.79 -0.09 -20.08
N TRP A 135 -14.13 -1.04 -19.41
CA TRP A 135 -13.29 -0.79 -18.25
C TRP A 135 -11.86 -1.24 -18.49
N THR A 136 -10.87 -0.47 -18.03
CA THR A 136 -9.45 -0.82 -18.21
C THR A 136 -9.06 -2.12 -17.51
N SER A 137 -9.73 -2.45 -16.41
CA SER A 137 -9.40 -3.60 -15.55
C SER A 137 -10.63 -4.48 -15.27
N GLY A 138 -11.59 -4.49 -16.20
CA GLY A 138 -12.87 -5.19 -16.02
C GLY A 138 -13.83 -4.45 -15.07
N LEU A 139 -14.98 -5.07 -14.80
CA LEU A 139 -16.06 -4.45 -14.02
C LEU A 139 -15.59 -4.08 -12.60
N PRO A 140 -15.96 -2.88 -12.11
CA PRO A 140 -15.80 -2.52 -10.71
C PRO A 140 -16.46 -3.55 -9.80
N SER A 141 -15.89 -3.76 -8.63
CA SER A 141 -16.29 -4.77 -7.64
C SER A 141 -16.05 -4.23 -6.23
N THR A 142 -16.34 -5.03 -5.20
CA THR A 142 -16.06 -4.65 -3.81
C THR A 142 -14.57 -4.46 -3.51
N THR A 143 -13.67 -4.89 -4.40
CA THR A 143 -12.22 -4.73 -4.27
C THR A 143 -11.64 -3.76 -5.30
N SER A 144 -12.48 -3.11 -6.10
CA SER A 144 -12.03 -2.18 -7.13
C SER A 144 -12.87 -0.91 -7.21
N ASN A 145 -12.18 0.23 -7.25
CA ASN A 145 -12.78 1.53 -7.41
C ASN A 145 -13.10 1.78 -8.88
N ALA A 146 -14.35 2.17 -9.14
CA ALA A 146 -14.75 2.72 -10.42
C ALA A 146 -14.25 4.16 -10.53
N VAL A 147 -13.43 4.46 -11.53
CA VAL A 147 -13.00 5.83 -11.84
C VAL A 147 -13.61 6.26 -13.15
N ILE A 148 -14.30 7.40 -13.15
CA ILE A 148 -14.92 8.00 -14.32
C ILE A 148 -14.27 9.37 -14.52
N ASP A 149 -13.19 9.41 -15.29
CA ASP A 149 -12.57 10.66 -15.72
C ASP A 149 -13.31 11.20 -16.95
N GLN A 150 -13.12 12.47 -17.32
CA GLN A 150 -13.83 13.13 -18.42
C GLN A 150 -13.71 12.34 -19.74
N VAL A 151 -14.70 11.48 -20.00
CA VAL A 151 -14.77 10.59 -21.17
C VAL A 151 -15.79 11.07 -22.19
N ILE A 152 -15.56 10.69 -23.45
CA ILE A 152 -16.45 11.01 -24.58
C ILE A 152 -17.84 10.38 -24.40
N ASN A 153 -17.89 9.14 -23.90
CA ASN A 153 -19.12 8.40 -23.66
C ASN A 153 -19.28 8.18 -22.15
N GLN A 154 -20.16 8.93 -21.50
CA GLN A 154 -20.48 8.67 -20.09
C GLN A 154 -21.22 7.32 -19.95
N PRO A 155 -20.98 6.59 -18.86
CA PRO A 155 -21.72 5.36 -18.61
C PRO A 155 -23.21 5.63 -18.37
N LEU A 156 -24.06 4.78 -18.93
CA LEU A 156 -25.47 4.68 -18.61
C LEU A 156 -25.65 3.67 -17.47
N VAL A 157 -25.97 4.18 -16.28
CA VAL A 157 -26.33 3.35 -15.13
C VAL A 157 -27.85 3.23 -15.11
N ALA A 158 -28.37 2.16 -15.72
CA ALA A 158 -29.79 1.82 -15.63
C ALA A 158 -29.99 0.80 -14.51
N ALA A 159 -30.80 1.15 -13.51
CA ALA A 159 -31.35 0.16 -12.59
C ALA A 159 -32.47 -0.57 -13.34
N THR A 160 -32.32 -1.88 -13.54
CA THR A 160 -33.42 -2.76 -13.95
C THR A 160 -34.35 -3.03 -12.79
#